data_AF-A0A927IVX7-F1
#
_entry.id   AF-A0A927IVX7-F1
#
_cell.length_a   1.000
_cell.length_b   1.000
_cell.length_c   1.000
_cell.angle_alpha   90.00
_cell.angle_beta   90.00
_cell.angle_gamma   90.00
#
_symmetry.space_group_name_H-M   'P 1'
#
loop_
_entity.id
_entity.type
_entity.pdbx_description
1 polymer ?
#
loop_
_entity_poly.entity_id
_entity_poly.type
_entity_poly.pdbx_seq_one_letter_code
_entity_poly.pdbx_strand_id
1 'polypeptide(L)' 'MRRDVIDWLNENEQVKQYVRSHPRWYRHLARNPNDRHRLEIATKNYFKQTLPHKVEQISNSIELASMMMQMYGAMRKKD' A
#
# COMPACT_ATOMS: atom_id res chain seq x y z
N MET A 1 -2.98 -24.73 7.16
CA MET A 1 -2.08 -23.63 7.57
C MET A 1 -2.09 -23.56 9.08
N ARG A 2 -0.92 -23.47 9.73
CA ARG A 2 -0.80 -23.50 11.19
C ARG A 2 -1.34 -22.20 11.81
N ARG A 3 -1.88 -22.26 13.04
CA ARG A 3 -2.53 -21.11 13.71
C ARG A 3 -1.58 -19.94 13.96
N ASP A 4 -0.37 -20.22 14.41
CA ASP A 4 0.69 -19.22 14.60
C ASP A 4 0.99 -18.37 13.34
N VAL A 5 0.90 -18.96 12.16
CA VAL A 5 1.06 -18.23 10.88
C VAL A 5 -0.15 -17.34 10.61
N ILE A 6 -1.35 -17.79 10.96
CA ILE A 6 -2.58 -17.00 10.82
C ILE A 6 -2.57 -15.81 11.76
N ASP A 7 -2.17 -16.02 13.02
CA ASP A 7 -2.09 -14.98 14.04
C ASP A 7 -1.07 -13.92 13.63
N TRP A 8 0.12 -14.36 13.20
CA TRP A 8 1.15 -13.46 12.64
C TRP A 8 0.68 -12.70 11.38
N LEU A 9 -0.08 -13.33 10.49
CA LEU A 9 -0.68 -12.64 9.34
C LEU A 9 -1.71 -11.59 9.77
N ASN A 10 -2.42 -11.81 10.86
CA ASN A 10 -3.39 -10.86 11.39
C ASN A 10 -2.72 -9.67 12.09
N GLU A 11 -1.56 -9.88 12.70
CA GLU A 11 -0.74 -8.82 13.31
C GLU A 11 -0.11 -7.88 12.27
N ASN A 12 0.13 -8.37 11.05
CA ASN A 12 0.78 -7.61 9.97
C ASN A 12 -0.16 -7.32 8.79
N GLU A 13 -0.82 -6.16 8.80
CA GLU A 13 -1.78 -5.79 7.75
C GLU A 13 -1.20 -5.75 6.33
N GLN A 14 0.03 -5.27 6.16
CA GLN A 14 0.68 -5.23 4.84
C GLN A 14 0.90 -6.64 4.29
N VAL A 15 1.40 -7.54 5.13
CA VAL A 15 1.61 -8.94 4.74
C VAL A 15 0.26 -9.59 4.43
N LYS A 16 -0.77 -9.36 5.25
CA LYS A 16 -2.14 -9.84 5.01
C LYS A 16 -2.67 -9.37 3.66
N GLN A 17 -2.50 -8.09 3.33
CA GLN A 17 -2.94 -7.53 2.06
C GLN A 17 -2.18 -8.15 0.88
N TYR A 18 -0.86 -8.33 1.01
CA TYR A 18 -0.03 -8.96 -0.02
C TYR A 18 -0.41 -10.43 -0.27
N VAL A 19 -0.69 -11.19 0.79
CA VAL A 19 -1.12 -12.60 0.66
C VAL A 19 -2.53 -12.69 0.04
N ARG A 20 -3.42 -11.73 0.32
CA ARG A 20 -4.75 -11.65 -0.33
C ARG A 20 -4.64 -11.40 -1.83
N SER A 21 -3.72 -10.55 -2.27
CA SER A 21 -3.48 -10.32 -3.71
C SER A 21 -2.72 -11.48 -4.38
N HIS A 22 -1.93 -12.23 -3.62
CA HIS A 22 -1.13 -13.35 -4.11
C HIS A 22 -1.47 -14.68 -3.39
N PRO A 23 -2.60 -15.33 -3.74
CA PRO A 23 -3.07 -16.54 -3.05
C PRO A 23 -2.13 -17.75 -3.18
N ARG A 24 -1.11 -17.68 -4.06
CA ARG A 24 -0.01 -18.66 -4.12
C ARG A 24 0.70 -18.80 -2.77
N TRP A 25 0.81 -17.71 -2.01
CA TRP A 25 1.49 -17.70 -0.71
C TRP A 25 0.71 -18.44 0.36
N TYR A 26 -0.63 -18.47 0.31
CA TYR A 26 -1.42 -19.33 1.21
C TYR A 26 -1.08 -20.80 1.02
N ARG A 27 -0.96 -21.25 -0.24
CA ARG A 27 -0.57 -22.64 -0.55
C ARG A 27 0.87 -22.94 -0.14
N HIS A 28 1.77 -21.97 -0.31
CA HIS A 28 3.17 -22.12 0.05
C HIS A 28 3.35 -22.22 1.58
N LEU A 29 2.78 -21.28 2.34
CA LEU A 29 2.82 -21.28 3.81
C LEU A 29 2.03 -22.42 4.45
N ALA A 30 0.99 -22.92 3.78
CA ALA A 30 0.27 -24.10 4.24
C ALA A 30 1.15 -25.37 4.19
N ARG A 31 2.08 -25.46 3.24
CA ARG A 31 3.03 -26.58 3.10
C ARG A 31 4.28 -26.36 3.96
N ASN A 32 4.83 -25.14 3.95
CA ASN A 32 6.04 -24.76 4.69
C ASN A 32 5.76 -23.55 5.59
N PRO A 33 5.31 -23.75 6.83
CA PRO A 33 4.99 -22.65 7.75
C PRO A 33 6.21 -21.86 8.25
N ASN A 34 7.44 -22.33 8.00
CA ASN A 34 8.68 -21.65 8.38
C ASN A 34 9.13 -20.59 7.36
N ASP A 35 8.53 -20.55 6.16
CA ASP A 35 8.91 -19.61 5.09
C ASP A 35 8.33 -18.19 5.29
N ARG A 36 8.00 -17.81 6.53
CA ARG A 36 7.49 -16.47 6.89
C ARG A 36 8.45 -15.36 6.49
N HIS A 37 9.75 -15.57 6.69
CA HIS A 37 10.77 -14.59 6.34
C HIS A 37 10.81 -14.28 4.83
N ARG A 38 10.62 -15.30 3.98
CA ARG A 38 10.55 -15.12 2.52
C ARG A 38 9.36 -14.27 2.12
N LEU A 39 8.22 -14.49 2.78
CA LEU A 39 7.02 -13.69 2.56
C LEU A 39 7.23 -12.24 2.99
N GLU A 40 7.89 -11.98 4.12
CA GLU A 40 8.20 -10.62 4.55
C GLU A 40 9.07 -9.87 3.54
N ILE A 41 10.13 -10.52 3.02
CA ILE A 41 10.99 -9.93 2.00
C ILE A 41 10.18 -9.62 0.74
N ALA A 42 9.37 -10.57 0.27
CA ALA A 42 8.53 -10.38 -0.91
C ALA A 42 7.52 -9.24 -0.72
N THR A 43 6.92 -9.15 0.46
CA THR A 43 5.99 -8.08 0.86
C THR A 43 6.69 -6.73 0.85
N LYS A 44 7.86 -6.63 1.52
CA LYS A 44 8.68 -5.40 1.54
C LYS A 44 9.08 -4.96 0.15
N ASN A 45 9.49 -5.88 -0.72
CA ASN A 45 9.87 -5.56 -2.10
C ASN A 45 8.67 -5.07 -2.91
N TYR A 46 7.51 -5.74 -2.79
CA TYR A 46 6.27 -5.35 -3.46
C TYR A 46 5.82 -3.95 -3.04
N PHE A 47 5.75 -3.67 -1.74
CA PHE A 47 5.30 -2.36 -1.25
C PHE A 47 6.32 -1.23 -1.49
N LYS A 48 7.62 -1.51 -1.40
CA LYS A 48 8.65 -0.51 -1.76
C LYS A 48 8.59 -0.11 -3.24
N GLN A 49 8.19 -1.02 -4.12
CA GLN A 49 7.98 -0.74 -5.55
C GLN A 49 6.61 -0.11 -5.84
N THR A 50 5.59 -0.34 -4.99
CA THR A 50 4.20 0.14 -5.19
C THR A 50 3.85 1.42 -4.40
N LEU A 51 4.84 2.10 -3.81
CA LEU A 51 4.69 3.46 -3.28
C LEU A 51 4.47 4.61 -4.31
N PRO A 52 4.57 4.48 -5.65
CA PRO A 52 4.24 5.59 -6.55
C PRO A 52 2.74 5.90 -6.56
N HIS A 53 1.87 4.92 -6.33
CA HIS A 53 0.43 5.12 -6.52
C HIS A 53 -0.23 6.00 -5.44
N LYS A 54 0.32 6.00 -4.22
CA LYS A 54 -0.15 6.89 -3.14
C LYS A 54 0.35 8.32 -3.28
N VAL A 55 1.51 8.55 -3.90
CA VAL A 55 1.97 9.92 -4.22
C VAL A 55 1.23 10.51 -5.41
N GLU A 56 0.79 9.69 -6.38
CA GLU A 56 -0.08 10.16 -7.48
C GLU A 56 -1.41 10.73 -6.98
N GLN A 57 -2.08 10.06 -6.03
CA GLN A 57 -3.32 10.57 -5.45
C GLN A 57 -3.11 11.89 -4.69
N ILE A 58 -1.94 12.09 -4.06
CA ILE A 58 -1.57 13.35 -3.42
C ILE A 58 -1.33 14.45 -4.47
N SER A 59 -0.65 14.13 -5.58
CA SER A 59 -0.39 15.07 -6.69
C SER A 59 -1.69 15.69 -7.23
N ASN A 60 -2.70 14.87 -7.48
CA ASN A 60 -4.00 15.34 -8.01
C ASN A 60 -4.70 16.32 -7.07
N SER A 61 -4.56 16.15 -5.75
CA SER A 61 -5.16 17.07 -4.78
C SER A 61 -4.44 18.41 -4.68
N ILE A 62 -3.11 18.43 -4.88
CA ILE A 62 -2.30 19.66 -4.87
C ILE A 62 -2.56 20.49 -6.12
N GLU A 63 -2.75 19.86 -7.27
CA GLU A 63 -3.03 20.53 -8.55
C GLU A 63 -4.36 21.28 -8.51
N LEU A 64 -5.42 20.64 -7.98
CA LEU A 64 -6.71 21.29 -7.77
C LEU A 64 -6.63 22.48 -6.79
N ALA A 65 -5.91 22.32 -5.67
CA ALA A 65 -5.70 23.40 -4.69
C ALA A 65 -4.93 24.59 -5.28
N SER A 66 -3.95 24.31 -6.16
CA SER A 66 -3.15 25.33 -6.85
C SER A 66 -4.01 26.14 -7.82
N MET A 67 -4.89 25.47 -8.57
CA MET A 67 -5.85 26.13 -9.45
C MET A 67 -6.83 27.02 -8.66
N MET A 68 -7.36 26.52 -7.54
CA MET A 68 -8.25 27.29 -6.67
C MET A 68 -7.57 28.54 -6.08
N MET A 69 -6.31 28.45 -5.65
CA MET A 69 -5.56 29.60 -5.14
C MET A 69 -5.29 30.65 -6.22
N GLN A 70 -4.99 30.23 -7.45
CA GLN A 70 -4.82 31.14 -8.59
C GLN A 70 -6.13 31.87 -8.92
N MET A 71 -7.26 31.16 -8.92
CA MET A 71 -8.58 31.77 -9.14
C MET A 71 -8.93 32.78 -8.03
N TYR A 72 -8.66 32.43 -6.76
CA TYR A 72 -8.88 33.34 -5.62
C TYR A 72 -8.05 34.63 -5.74
N GLY A 73 -6.77 34.52 -6.11
CA GLY A 73 -5.90 35.68 -6.35
C GLY A 73 -6.36 36.53 -7.55
N ALA A 74 -6.84 35.91 -8.62
CA ALA A 74 -7.33 36.60 -9.81
C ALA A 74 -8.64 37.37 -9.54
N MET A 75 -9.52 36.88 -8.66
CA MET A 75 -10.73 37.60 -8.27
C MET A 75 -10.43 38.84 -7.45
N ARG A 76 -9.48 38.78 -6.49
CA ARG A 76 -9.10 39.95 -5.67
C ARG A 76 -8.36 41.05 -6.44
N LYS A 77 -7.83 40.75 -7.62
CA LYS A 77 -7.17 41.74 -8.49
C LYS A 77 -8.14 42.50 -9.42
N LYS A 78 -9.43 42.15 -9.42
CA LYS A 78 -10.45 42.75 -10.29
C LYS A 78 -11.36 43.77 -9.58
N ASP A 79 -11.12 44.07 -8.31
CA ASP A 79 -11.65 45.22 -7.56
C ASP A 79 -10.54 46.29 -7.38
#